data_AF-A0A3B8WKH2-F1
#
_entry.id   AF-A0A3B8WKH2-F1
#
_cell.length_a   1.000
_cell.length_b   1.000
_cell.length_c   1.000
_cell.angle_alpha   90.00
_cell.angle_beta   90.00
_cell.angle_gamma   90.00
#
_symmetry.space_group_name_H-M   'P 1'
#
loop_
_entity.id
_entity.type
_entity.pdbx_description
1 polymer ?
#
loop_
_entity_poly.entity_id
_entity_poly.type
_entity_poly.pdbx_seq_one_letter_code
_entity_poly.pdbx_strand_id
1 'polypeptide(L)'
;LKAARLPGDSLIFQIREGDANNYMKQAKEFTRAVHELHSKVSISQFGCALNPFNTLKHIEADYVKIDGSFTEEIQKSDEAKEQVKEMVKSLQNA
;
A
#
# COMPACT_ATOMS: atom_id res chain seq x y z
N LEU A 1 -20.38 -8.68 4.41
CA LEU A 1 -19.73 -9.91 4.91
C LEU A 1 -20.71 -10.87 5.58
N LYS A 2 -21.36 -10.49 6.71
CA LYS A 2 -22.30 -11.38 7.45
C LYS A 2 -23.44 -11.98 6.60
N ALA A 3 -24.12 -11.16 5.80
CA ALA A 3 -25.20 -11.61 4.93
C ALA A 3 -24.74 -12.65 3.88
N ALA A 4 -23.50 -12.51 3.40
CA ALA A 4 -22.88 -13.42 2.43
C ALA A 4 -22.12 -14.60 3.10
N ARG A 5 -22.11 -14.68 4.44
CA ARG A 5 -21.36 -15.68 5.23
C ARG A 5 -19.88 -15.79 4.87
N LEU A 6 -19.25 -14.66 4.55
CA LEU A 6 -17.82 -14.58 4.23
C LEU A 6 -16.99 -14.21 5.46
N PRO A 7 -15.79 -14.79 5.64
CA PRO A 7 -14.86 -14.39 6.69
C PRO A 7 -14.32 -12.97 6.44
N GLY A 8 -13.80 -12.34 7.50
CA GLY A 8 -13.32 -10.96 7.47
C GLY A 8 -12.20 -10.73 6.45
N ASP A 9 -11.31 -11.71 6.32
CA ASP A 9 -10.14 -11.70 5.45
C ASP A 9 -10.46 -11.92 3.97
N SER A 10 -11.73 -12.13 3.62
CA SER A 10 -12.20 -12.18 2.24
C SER A 10 -12.18 -10.83 1.52
N LEU A 11 -11.92 -9.73 2.24
CA LEU A 11 -11.83 -8.38 1.68
C LEU A 11 -10.48 -7.74 1.97
N ILE A 12 -9.98 -7.06 0.94
CA ILE A 12 -8.83 -6.17 1.03
C ILE A 12 -9.32 -4.77 0.65
N PHE A 13 -9.23 -3.82 1.56
CA PHE A 13 -9.59 -2.43 1.33
C PHE A 13 -8.38 -1.67 0.80
N GLN A 14 -8.51 -1.05 -0.38
CA GLN A 14 -7.41 -0.37 -1.04
C GLN A 14 -7.53 1.15 -0.89
N ILE A 15 -6.45 1.81 -0.47
CA ILE A 15 -6.33 3.28 -0.36
C ILE A 15 -5.22 3.75 -1.29
N ARG A 16 -5.36 4.90 -1.95
CA ARG A 16 -4.25 5.50 -2.73
C ARG A 16 -3.24 6.16 -1.80
N GLU A 17 -1.96 6.01 -2.08
CA GLU A 17 -0.87 6.62 -1.29
C GLU A 17 -1.05 8.14 -1.12
N GLY A 18 -1.42 8.85 -2.20
CA GLY A 18 -1.67 10.29 -2.13
C GLY A 18 -2.81 10.66 -1.18
N ASP A 19 -3.92 9.90 -1.20
CA ASP A 19 -5.07 10.14 -0.31
C ASP A 19 -4.72 9.80 1.14
N ALA A 20 -3.99 8.71 1.35
CA ALA A 20 -3.47 8.32 2.65
C ALA A 20 -2.56 9.42 3.25
N ASN A 21 -1.69 10.02 2.45
CA ASN A 21 -0.84 11.12 2.88
C ASN A 21 -1.62 12.41 3.16
N ASN A 22 -2.58 12.76 2.31
CA ASN A 22 -3.40 13.96 2.48
C ASN A 22 -4.33 13.88 3.70
N TYR A 23 -4.77 12.67 4.07
CA TYR A 23 -5.71 12.42 5.15
C TYR A 23 -5.18 11.41 6.17
N MET A 24 -3.92 11.59 6.60
CA MET A 24 -3.18 10.59 7.39
C MET A 24 -3.89 10.13 8.67
N LYS A 25 -4.52 11.05 9.40
CA LYS A 25 -5.24 10.72 10.64
C LYS A 25 -6.43 9.81 10.34
N GLN A 26 -7.23 10.17 9.34
CA GLN A 26 -8.41 9.43 8.92
C GLN A 26 -8.02 8.07 8.34
N ALA A 27 -6.97 8.03 7.51
CA ALA A 27 -6.46 6.80 6.92
C ALA A 27 -5.96 5.82 7.99
N LYS A 28 -5.26 6.32 9.03
CA LYS A 28 -4.83 5.53 10.18
C LYS A 28 -6.03 4.98 10.98
N GLU A 29 -7.00 5.82 11.30
CA GLU A 29 -8.21 5.41 12.04
C GLU A 29 -9.03 4.38 11.26
N PHE A 30 -9.19 4.59 9.94
CA PHE A 30 -9.88 3.68 9.04
C PHE A 30 -9.20 2.32 8.96
N THR A 31 -7.88 2.31 8.77
CA THR A 31 -7.08 1.07 8.68
C THR A 31 -7.22 0.23 9.93
N ARG A 32 -7.09 0.86 11.11
CA ARG A 32 -7.32 0.19 12.39
C ARG A 32 -8.72 -0.43 12.48
N ALA A 33 -9.75 0.31 12.10
CA ALA A 33 -11.12 -0.18 12.13
C ALA A 33 -11.35 -1.34 11.14
N VAL A 34 -10.69 -1.34 9.98
CA VAL A 34 -10.74 -2.45 9.02
C VAL A 34 -10.08 -3.71 9.59
N HIS A 35 -8.94 -3.57 10.25
CA HIS A 35 -8.26 -4.69 10.92
C HIS A 35 -9.06 -5.27 12.09
N GLU A 36 -9.77 -4.44 12.85
CA GLU A 36 -10.72 -4.89 13.89
C GLU A 36 -11.85 -5.78 13.33
N LEU A 37 -12.14 -5.68 12.02
CA LEU A 37 -13.09 -6.55 11.31
C LEU A 37 -12.45 -7.82 10.73
N HIS A 38 -11.16 -8.06 11.02
CA HIS A 38 -10.33 -9.12 10.44
C HIS A 38 -10.17 -9.02 8.91
N SER A 39 -10.48 -7.85 8.33
CA SER A 39 -10.21 -7.55 6.92
C SER A 39 -8.80 -6.97 6.76
N LYS A 40 -8.31 -6.96 5.53
CA LYS A 40 -6.95 -6.49 5.20
C LYS A 40 -6.98 -5.14 4.50
N VAL A 41 -5.84 -4.46 4.49
CA VAL A 41 -5.65 -3.16 3.85
C VAL A 41 -4.50 -3.21 2.83
N SER A 42 -4.68 -2.49 1.73
CA SER A 42 -3.64 -2.28 0.72
C SER A 42 -3.43 -0.78 0.44
N ILE A 43 -2.16 -0.37 0.32
CA ILE A 43 -1.80 0.93 -0.26
C ILE A 43 -1.51 0.75 -1.74
N SER A 44 -2.14 1.58 -2.57
CA SER A 44 -2.02 1.58 -4.04
C SER A 44 -1.39 2.86 -4.57
N GLN A 45 -0.87 2.78 -5.80
CA GLN A 45 -0.09 3.88 -6.40
C GLN A 45 1.12 4.24 -5.54
N PHE A 46 1.71 3.23 -4.90
CA PHE A 46 2.83 3.42 -4.00
C PHE A 46 4.11 3.73 -4.78
N GLY A 47 4.91 4.66 -4.25
CA GLY A 47 6.22 5.03 -4.78
C GLY A 47 6.22 6.36 -5.54
N CYS A 48 5.07 7.00 -5.71
CA CYS A 48 4.97 8.30 -6.38
C CYS A 48 5.12 9.48 -5.41
N ALA A 49 5.00 9.25 -4.09
CA ALA A 49 5.26 10.27 -3.08
C ALA A 49 6.76 10.58 -2.94
N LEU A 50 7.10 11.79 -2.47
CA LEU A 50 8.48 12.20 -2.18
C LEU A 50 9.17 11.25 -1.17
N ASN A 51 8.41 10.75 -0.21
CA ASN A 51 8.88 9.77 0.78
C ASN A 51 7.79 8.71 1.04
N PRO A 52 7.71 7.66 0.20
CA PRO A 52 6.59 6.73 0.22
C PRO A 52 6.55 5.86 1.50
N PHE A 53 7.71 5.57 2.09
CA PHE A 53 7.82 4.84 3.36
C PHE A 53 7.26 5.62 4.55
N ASN A 54 7.08 6.94 4.45
CA ASN A 54 6.43 7.70 5.51
C ASN A 54 4.97 7.27 5.70
N THR A 55 4.28 6.89 4.62
CA THR A 55 2.92 6.34 4.66
C THR A 55 2.87 5.09 5.56
N LEU A 56 3.83 4.18 5.40
CA LEU A 56 3.90 2.90 6.12
C LEU A 56 4.28 3.04 7.59
N LYS A 57 4.90 4.15 8.00
CA LYS A 57 5.17 4.45 9.42
C LYS A 57 3.91 4.73 10.23
N HIS A 58 2.81 5.09 9.55
CA HIS A 58 1.58 5.55 10.19
C HIS A 58 0.38 4.67 9.89
N ILE A 59 0.42 3.98 8.75
CA ILE A 59 -0.64 3.10 8.28
C ILE A 59 -0.11 1.68 8.19
N GLU A 60 -0.73 0.79 8.94
CA GLU A 60 -0.46 -0.64 8.91
C GLU A 60 -1.09 -1.24 7.65
N ALA A 61 -0.29 -1.54 6.63
CA ALA A 61 -0.78 -2.10 5.38
C ALA A 61 -0.37 -3.57 5.26
N ASP A 62 -1.30 -4.44 4.88
CA ASP A 62 -1.02 -5.86 4.60
C ASP A 62 -0.40 -6.06 3.22
N TYR A 63 -0.70 -5.15 2.29
CA TYR A 63 -0.20 -5.20 0.92
C TYR A 63 0.19 -3.81 0.41
N VAL A 64 1.28 -3.76 -0.34
CA VAL A 64 1.65 -2.59 -1.12
C VAL A 64 1.56 -2.92 -2.60
N LYS A 65 0.83 -2.08 -3.34
CA LYS A 65 0.73 -2.13 -4.79
C LYS A 65 1.45 -0.91 -5.36
N ILE A 66 2.62 -1.20 -5.93
CA ILE A 66 3.47 -0.23 -6.64
C ILE A 66 2.66 0.41 -7.78
N ASP A 67 2.90 1.69 -8.03
CA ASP A 67 2.23 2.42 -9.11
C ASP A 67 2.51 1.81 -10.50
N GLY A 68 1.55 1.95 -11.41
CA GLY A 68 1.66 1.41 -12.77
C GLY A 68 2.82 2.01 -13.56
N SER A 69 3.21 3.27 -13.29
CA SER A 69 4.34 3.94 -13.94
C SER A 69 5.66 3.16 -13.82
N PHE A 70 5.85 2.41 -12.74
CA PHE A 70 7.05 1.59 -12.56
C PHE A 70 7.13 0.42 -13.54
N THR A 71 6.00 -0.05 -14.10
CA THR A 71 6.00 -1.10 -15.12
C THR A 71 6.61 -0.63 -16.44
N GLU A 72 6.46 0.65 -16.77
CA GLU A 72 7.10 1.29 -17.91
C GLU A 72 8.56 1.64 -17.58
N GLU A 73 8.82 2.11 -16.35
CA GLU A 73 10.15 2.54 -15.89
C GLU A 73 11.19 1.41 -15.94
N ILE A 74 10.83 0.20 -15.48
CA ILE A 74 11.74 -0.97 -15.50
C ILE A 74 12.19 -1.38 -16.92
N GLN A 75 11.52 -0.90 -17.96
CA GLN A 75 11.87 -1.21 -19.35
C GLN A 75 12.85 -0.20 -19.95
N LYS A 76 13.10 0.94 -19.27
CA LYS A 76 13.92 2.03 -19.81
C LYS A 76 15.42 1.79 -19.72
N SER A 77 15.89 1.23 -18.59
CA SER A 77 17.30 0.89 -18.39
C SER A 77 17.51 -0.11 -17.26
N ASP A 78 18.72 -0.68 -17.18
CA ASP A 78 19.11 -1.57 -16.08
C ASP A 78 19.19 -0.81 -14.74
N GLU A 79 19.57 0.47 -14.75
CA GLU A 79 19.58 1.32 -13.56
C GLU A 79 18.15 1.55 -13.03
N ALA A 80 17.20 1.87 -13.90
CA ALA A 80 15.79 2.05 -13.54
C ALA A 80 15.20 0.76 -12.94
N LYS A 81 15.56 -0.39 -13.51
CA LYS A 81 15.19 -1.71 -12.98
C LYS A 81 15.78 -1.98 -11.61
N GLU A 82 17.04 -1.60 -11.36
CA GLU A 82 17.66 -1.79 -10.05
C GLU A 82 17.03 -0.90 -8.97
N GLN A 83 16.67 0.35 -9.29
CA GLN A 83 15.92 1.23 -8.37
C GLN A 83 14.59 0.61 -7.91
N VAL A 84 13.83 0.01 -8.83
CA VAL A 84 12.57 -0.66 -8.48
C VAL A 84 12.81 -1.89 -7.62
N LYS A 85 13.88 -2.68 -7.90
CA LYS A 85 14.25 -3.81 -7.03
C LYS A 85 14.65 -3.36 -5.63
N GLU A 86 15.40 -2.27 -5.50
CA GLU A 86 15.77 -1.72 -4.20
C GLU A 86 14.54 -1.31 -3.41
N MET A 87 13.57 -0.62 -4.05
CA MET A 87 12.29 -0.28 -3.41
C MET A 87 11.54 -1.53 -2.92
N VAL A 88 11.48 -2.59 -3.74
CA VAL A 88 10.85 -3.87 -3.36
C VAL A 88 11.60 -4.52 -2.18
N LYS A 89 12.93 -4.52 -2.18
CA LYS A 89 13.73 -5.04 -1.06
C LYS A 89 13.48 -4.25 0.22
N SER A 90 13.38 -2.92 0.14
CA SER A 90 13.06 -2.08 1.29
C SER A 90 11.66 -2.37 1.84
N LEU A 91 10.68 -2.62 0.97
CA LEU A 91 9.32 -3.01 1.38
C LEU A 91 9.27 -4.37 2.08
N GLN A 92 10.11 -5.33 1.69
CA GLN A 92 10.18 -6.65 2.32
C GLN A 92 10.78 -6.62 3.73
N ASN A 93 11.51 -5.55 4.07
CA ASN A 93 12.19 -5.37 5.35
C ASN A 93 11.54 -4.31 6.25
N ALA A 94 10.45 -3.67 5.78
CA ALA A 94 9.70 -2.66 6.50
C ALA A 94 8.67 -3.30 7.43
#